data_AF-A0A376LMU1-F1
#
_entry.id   AF-A0A376LMU1-F1
#
_cell.length_a   1.000
_cell.length_b   1.000
_cell.length_c   1.000
_cell.angle_alpha   90.00
_cell.angle_beta   90.00
_cell.angle_gamma   90.00
#
_symmetry.space_group_name_H-M   'P 1'
#
loop_
_entity.id
_entity.type
_entity.pdbx_description
1 polymer ?
#
loop_
_entity_poly.entity_id
_entity_poly.type
_entity_poly.pdbx_seq_one_letter_code
_entity_poly.pdbx_strand_id
1 'polypeptide(L)'
;MSDYLKGKRVVDPVLTSIARGYKNAAFIGERIFPVVLTDKEGVRVPTFGKTAFVEYDTERAVGADSNVLVREKTGTLDLVAG
;
A
#
# COMPACT_ATOMS: atom_id res chain seq x y z
N MET A 1 -28.45 -11.65 -0.69
CA MET A 1 -28.31 -10.33 -0.03
C MET A 1 -29.54 -9.52 -0.39
N SER A 2 -30.41 -9.18 0.56
CA SER A 2 -31.78 -8.67 0.30
C SER A 2 -31.82 -7.22 -0.24
N ASP A 3 -32.71 -6.96 -1.20
CA ASP A 3 -32.91 -5.64 -1.85
C ASP A 3 -33.34 -4.52 -0.89
N TYR A 4 -33.83 -4.87 0.30
CA TYR A 4 -34.24 -3.93 1.35
C TYR A 4 -33.12 -2.96 1.77
N LEU A 5 -31.86 -3.42 1.72
CA LEU A 5 -30.71 -2.61 2.14
C LEU A 5 -30.14 -1.74 1.02
N LYS A 6 -30.52 -1.95 -0.26
CA LYS A 6 -29.98 -1.16 -1.38
C LYS A 6 -30.37 0.32 -1.29
N GLY A 7 -31.63 0.62 -0.95
CA GLY A 7 -32.12 2.01 -0.89
C GLY A 7 -31.70 2.79 0.36
N LYS A 8 -31.23 2.10 1.41
CA LYS A 8 -30.82 2.73 2.68
C LYS A 8 -29.31 3.00 2.77
N ARG A 9 -28.52 2.47 1.83
CA ARG A 9 -27.08 2.73 1.70
C ARG A 9 -26.85 4.04 0.94
N VAL A 10 -27.45 5.12 1.42
CA VAL A 10 -27.21 6.45 0.88
C VAL A 10 -25.96 7.00 1.55
N VAL A 11 -24.91 7.22 0.77
CA VAL A 11 -23.67 7.83 1.26
C VAL A 11 -23.92 9.34 1.38
N ASP A 12 -23.84 9.86 2.60
CA ASP A 12 -23.91 11.31 2.83
C ASP A 12 -22.55 11.95 2.47
N PRO A 13 -22.48 12.83 1.46
CA PRO A 13 -21.22 13.41 1.02
C PRO A 13 -20.60 14.35 2.07
N VAL A 14 -21.41 15.03 2.89
CA VAL A 14 -20.95 15.96 3.92
C VAL A 14 -20.35 15.18 5.09
N LEU A 15 -21.09 14.21 5.64
CA LEU A 15 -20.56 13.38 6.72
C LEU A 15 -19.34 12.56 6.28
N THR A 16 -19.32 12.10 5.03
CA THR A 16 -18.13 11.42 4.46
C THR A 16 -16.92 12.35 4.42
N SER A 17 -17.10 13.63 4.04
CA SER A 17 -16.00 14.59 4.02
C SER A 17 -15.43 14.88 5.42
N ILE A 18 -16.32 15.01 6.42
CA ILE A 18 -15.93 15.21 7.83
C ILE A 18 -15.18 13.98 8.35
N ALA A 19 -15.70 12.78 8.08
CA ALA A 19 -15.07 11.53 8.50
C ALA A 19 -13.68 11.36 7.89
N ARG A 20 -13.49 11.69 6.61
CA ARG A 20 -12.17 11.65 5.94
C ARG A 20 -11.18 12.68 6.50
N GLY A 21 -11.65 13.80 7.03
CA GLY A 21 -10.81 14.85 7.60
C GLY A 21 -10.46 14.65 9.09
N TYR A 22 -11.07 13.67 9.76
CA TYR A 22 -10.82 13.41 11.17
C TYR A 22 -9.37 13.02 11.42
N LYS A 23 -8.73 13.64 12.42
CA LYS A 23 -7.38 13.32 12.86
C LYS A 23 -7.30 13.31 14.37
N ASN A 24 -6.59 12.34 14.94
CA ASN A 24 -6.30 12.28 16.37
C ASN A 24 -4.80 12.54 16.62
N ALA A 25 -4.48 13.66 17.26
CA ALA A 25 -3.10 14.08 17.49
C ALA A 25 -2.34 13.20 18.50
N ALA A 26 -3.04 12.41 19.32
CA ALA A 26 -2.42 11.51 20.30
C ALA A 26 -1.97 10.18 19.67
N PHE A 27 -2.49 9.81 18.51
CA PHE A 27 -2.17 8.55 17.85
C PHE A 27 -1.07 8.74 16.79
N ILE A 28 -0.06 7.88 16.83
CA ILE A 28 1.09 7.91 15.90
C ILE A 28 1.04 6.82 14.82
N GLY A 29 -0.04 6.03 14.78
CA GLY A 29 -0.18 4.90 13.86
C GLY A 29 0.03 5.28 12.41
N GLU A 30 -0.62 6.35 11.93
CA GLU A 30 -0.49 6.84 10.56
C GLU A 30 0.92 7.34 10.18
N ARG A 31 1.76 7.67 11.16
CA ARG A 31 3.15 8.08 10.91
C ARG A 31 4.08 6.89 10.70
N ILE A 32 3.78 5.76 11.33
CA ILE A 32 4.57 4.52 11.23
C ILE A 32 4.03 3.67 10.07
N PHE A 33 2.71 3.59 9.94
CA PHE A 33 1.99 2.84 8.92
C PHE A 33 1.04 3.78 8.15
N PRO A 34 1.47 4.34 7.01
CA PRO A 34 0.65 5.25 6.23
C PRO A 34 -0.56 4.50 5.63
N VAL A 35 -1.68 5.22 5.48
CA VAL A 35 -2.89 4.69 4.86
C VAL A 35 -2.69 4.62 3.34
N VAL A 36 -2.87 3.44 2.77
CA VAL A 36 -2.80 3.19 1.32
C VAL A 36 -4.14 2.66 0.83
N LEU A 37 -4.68 3.27 -0.22
CA LEU A 37 -5.95 2.84 -0.82
C LEU A 37 -5.71 1.61 -1.70
N THR A 38 -6.54 0.58 -1.52
CA THR A 38 -6.54 -0.62 -2.38
C THR A 38 -7.96 -1.00 -2.76
N ASP A 39 -8.16 -1.45 -3.99
CA ASP A 39 -9.49 -1.81 -4.50
C ASP A 39 -10.00 -3.17 -3.97
N LYS A 40 -9.09 -4.01 -3.49
CA LYS A 40 -9.37 -5.37 -3.00
C LYS A 40 -9.14 -5.44 -1.49
N GLU A 41 -9.99 -6.18 -0.80
CA GLU A 41 -9.82 -6.51 0.63
C GLU A 41 -8.58 -7.38 0.86
N GLY A 42 -8.31 -8.34 -0.04
CA GLY A 42 -7.08 -9.13 -0.04
C GLY A 42 -5.97 -8.46 -0.84
N VAL A 43 -4.85 -8.14 -0.19
CA VAL A 43 -3.70 -7.46 -0.78
C VAL A 43 -2.42 -8.23 -0.52
N ARG A 44 -1.62 -8.39 -1.57
CA ARG A 44 -0.27 -8.92 -1.48
C ARG A 44 0.71 -7.77 -1.28
N VAL A 45 1.21 -7.62 -0.06
CA VAL A 45 2.14 -6.55 0.32
C VAL A 45 3.58 -7.01 0.08
N PRO A 46 4.41 -6.22 -0.63
CA PRO A 46 5.82 -6.55 -0.81
C PRO A 46 6.56 -6.50 0.53
N THR A 47 7.42 -7.49 0.79
CA THR A 47 8.32 -7.44 1.94
C THR A 47 9.70 -6.98 1.54
N PHE A 48 10.20 -5.99 2.28
CA PHE A 48 11.52 -5.44 2.05
C PHE A 48 12.52 -6.14 2.96
N GLY A 49 13.35 -7.00 2.36
CA GLY A 49 14.50 -7.59 3.03
C GLY A 49 15.65 -6.61 3.17
N LYS A 50 16.75 -7.03 3.80
CA LYS A 50 17.94 -6.19 4.02
C LYS A 50 18.49 -5.58 2.73
N THR A 51 18.51 -6.36 1.65
CA THR A 51 19.02 -5.97 0.33
C THR A 51 18.14 -4.94 -0.40
N ALA A 52 16.88 -4.78 0.01
CA ALA A 52 15.96 -3.82 -0.61
C ALA A 52 16.31 -2.36 -0.29
N PHE A 53 17.02 -2.12 0.82
CA PHE A 53 17.45 -0.79 1.25
C PHE A 53 18.93 -0.52 1.00
N VAL A 54 19.64 -1.46 0.36
CA VAL A 54 21.04 -1.27 -0.02
C VAL A 54 21.07 -0.46 -1.30
N GLU A 55 21.70 0.70 -1.23
CA GLU A 55 22.08 1.47 -2.41
C GLU A 55 23.29 0.79 -3.04
N TYR A 56 23.16 0.37 -4.29
CA TYR A 56 24.25 -0.22 -5.05
C TYR A 56 24.82 0.86 -5.97
N ASP A 57 26.03 1.34 -5.66
CA ASP A 57 26.81 2.15 -6.58
C ASP A 57 27.34 1.25 -7.71
N THR A 58 26.47 0.92 -8.65
CA THR A 58 26.86 0.19 -9.85
C THR A 58 27.27 1.17 -10.94
N GLU A 59 28.57 1.23 -11.24
CA GLU A 59 29.04 1.87 -12.48
C GLU A 59 28.65 1.01 -13.69
N ARG A 60 28.02 1.65 -14.69
CA ARG A 60 27.58 0.96 -15.90
C ARG A 60 28.79 0.58 -16.76
N ALA A 61 29.02 -0.71 -16.95
CA ALA A 61 30.00 -1.20 -17.92
C ALA A 61 29.50 -0.97 -19.35
N VAL A 62 30.23 -0.16 -20.14
CA VAL A 62 29.92 0.11 -21.54
C VAL A 62 30.24 -1.13 -22.38
N GLY A 63 29.25 -1.66 -23.09
CA GLY A 63 29.40 -2.88 -23.92
C GLY A 63 28.99 -4.18 -23.24
N ALA A 64 28.42 -4.15 -22.03
CA ALA A 64 27.88 -5.35 -21.38
C ALA A 64 26.62 -5.88 -22.09
N ASP A 65 26.46 -7.21 -22.08
CA ASP A 65 25.35 -7.93 -22.75
C ASP A 65 23.96 -7.64 -22.14
N SER A 66 23.90 -7.02 -20.95
CA SER A 66 22.65 -6.70 -20.26
C SER A 66 22.64 -5.27 -19.73
N ASN A 67 21.48 -4.63 -19.89
CA ASN A 67 21.17 -3.32 -19.29
C ASN A 67 20.32 -3.44 -18.01
N VAL A 68 20.06 -4.66 -17.53
CA VAL A 68 19.16 -4.92 -16.40
C VAL A 68 19.95 -5.42 -15.19
N LEU A 69 19.79 -4.73 -14.06
CA LEU A 69 20.34 -5.16 -12.78
C LEU A 69 19.44 -6.24 -12.18
N VAL A 70 19.96 -7.45 -12.07
CA VAL A 70 19.25 -8.59 -11.46
C VAL A 70 19.28 -8.42 -9.94
N ARG A 71 18.15 -8.01 -9.35
CA ARG A 71 17.96 -7.94 -7.91
C ARG A 71 17.46 -9.27 -7.34
N GLU A 72 17.72 -9.52 -6.05
CA GLU A 72 17.06 -10.61 -5.34
C GLU A 72 15.54 -10.47 -5.42
N LYS A 73 14.84 -11.61 -5.45
CA LYS A 73 13.38 -11.62 -5.50
C LYS A 73 12.80 -11.09 -4.19
N THR A 74 12.07 -9.98 -4.28
CA THR A 74 11.26 -9.45 -3.18
C THR A 74 10.26 -10.51 -2.72
N GLY A 75 10.18 -10.73 -1.40
CA GLY A 75 9.14 -11.58 -0.81
C GLY A 75 7.78 -10.88 -0.83
N THR A 76 6.72 -11.63 -0.57
CA THR A 76 5.37 -11.05 -0.46
C THR A 76 4.62 -11.65 0.71
N LEU A 77 3.85 -10.82 1.40
CA LEU A 77 2.91 -11.22 2.44
C LEU A 77 1.49 -10.99 1.97
N ASP A 78 0.64 -12.00 2.12
CA ASP A 78 -0.78 -11.86 1.84
C ASP A 78 -1.49 -11.34 3.10
N LEU A 79 -2.15 -10.20 2.98
CA LEU A 79 -2.93 -9.54 4.03
C LEU A 79 -4.38 -9.41 3.59
N VAL A 80 -5.30 -9.45 4.55
CA VAL A 80 -6.72 -9.15 4.33
C VAL A 80 -7.09 -7.94 5.18
N ALA A 81 -7.49 -6.85 4.54
CA ALA A 81 -8.07 -5.68 5.19
C ALA A 81 -9.53 -6.00 5.53
N GLY A 82 -9.82 -6.10 6.83
CA GLY A 82 -11.16 -6.29 7.39
C GLY A 82 -11.60 -5.08 8.20
#